data_AF-A0A7H9AU15-F1
#
_entry.id   AF-A0A7H9AU15-F1
#
_cell.length_a   1.000
_cell.length_b   1.000
_cell.length_c   1.000
_cell.angle_alpha   90.00
_cell.angle_beta   90.00
_cell.angle_gamma   90.00
#
_symmetry.space_group_name_H-M   'P 1'
#
loop_
_entity.id
_entity.type
_entity.pdbx_description
1 polymer ?
#
loop_
_entity_poly.entity_id
_entity_poly.type
_entity_poly.pdbx_seq_one_letter_code
_entity_poly.pdbx_strand_id
1 'polypeptide(L)'
;MKKTYRTCQHCGTVNLNRDYCENCGKIINITLERKLKREQKTVEKQKVDKLERPNRITLFFERVKDHDNLIIRYVARFFYSVWIIVIAIGSFLALLFGYIAA
;
A
#
# COMPACT_ATOMS: atom_id res chain seq x y z
N MET A 1 -20.44 -30.57 16.46
CA MET A 1 -20.11 -29.13 16.45
C MET A 1 -19.33 -28.78 17.71
N LYS A 2 -18.18 -28.10 17.60
CA LYS A 2 -17.43 -27.64 18.79
C LYS A 2 -18.17 -26.45 19.41
N LYS A 3 -18.44 -26.51 20.71
CA LYS A 3 -19.01 -25.40 21.48
C LYS A 3 -17.88 -24.48 21.92
N THR A 4 -17.96 -23.19 21.60
CA THR A 4 -16.99 -22.17 22.01
C THR A 4 -17.70 -21.12 22.84
N TYR A 5 -17.39 -21.12 24.13
CA TYR A 5 -17.88 -20.11 25.06
C TYR A 5 -16.92 -18.93 25.06
N ARG A 6 -17.45 -17.71 25.04
CA ARG A 6 -16.67 -16.47 25.06
C ARG A 6 -17.33 -15.47 25.99
N THR A 7 -16.57 -14.96 26.94
CA THR A 7 -17.02 -13.93 27.86
C THR A 7 -16.80 -12.55 27.25
N CYS A 8 -17.83 -11.71 27.28
CA CYS A 8 -17.72 -10.34 26.80
C CYS A 8 -16.84 -9.51 27.73
N GLN A 9 -15.78 -8.90 27.18
CA GLN A 9 -14.86 -8.03 27.92
C GLN A 9 -15.48 -6.67 28.34
N HIS A 10 -16.69 -6.36 27.88
CA HIS A 10 -17.35 -5.09 28.16
C HIS A 10 -18.43 -5.18 29.24
N CYS A 11 -19.19 -6.28 29.27
CA CYS A 11 -20.32 -6.44 30.20
C CYS A 11 -20.28 -7.75 30.99
N GLY A 12 -19.24 -8.59 30.82
CA GLY A 12 -19.08 -9.84 31.57
C GLY A 12 -20.00 -10.99 31.15
N THR A 13 -20.95 -10.78 30.23
CA THR A 13 -21.90 -11.82 29.80
C THR A 13 -21.20 -12.95 29.03
N VAL A 14 -21.49 -14.20 29.39
CA VAL A 14 -21.00 -15.40 28.69
C VAL A 14 -21.87 -15.68 27.47
N ASN A 15 -21.25 -15.76 26.29
CA ASN A 15 -21.92 -16.02 25.03
C ASN A 15 -21.43 -17.36 24.44
N LEU A 16 -22.34 -18.13 23.83
CA LEU A 16 -22.02 -19.40 23.19
C LEU A 16 -22.04 -19.25 21.67
N ASN A 17 -20.92 -19.52 21.00
CA ASN A 17 -20.80 -19.53 19.55
C ASN A 17 -21.25 -18.23 18.84
N ARG A 18 -21.19 -17.08 19.52
CA ARG A 18 -21.52 -15.79 18.93
C ARG A 18 -20.27 -14.96 18.68
N ASP A 19 -20.38 -14.09 17.68
CA ASP A 19 -19.35 -13.13 17.34
C ASP A 19 -19.56 -11.77 18.02
N TYR A 20 -20.81 -11.45 18.33
CA TYR A 20 -21.24 -10.27 19.06
C TYR A 20 -21.89 -10.67 20.39
N CYS A 21 -21.79 -9.78 21.36
CA CYS A 21 -22.46 -9.95 22.64
C CYS A 21 -23.97 -9.80 22.48
N GLU A 22 -24.72 -10.75 23.01
CA GLU A 22 -26.18 -10.68 23.05
C GLU A 22 -26.70 -9.52 23.91
N ASN A 23 -25.98 -9.15 24.96
CA ASN A 23 -26.41 -8.10 25.89
C ASN A 23 -26.01 -6.68 25.44
N CYS A 24 -24.76 -6.48 25.02
CA CYS A 24 -24.24 -5.14 24.73
C CYS A 24 -23.91 -4.89 23.25
N GLY A 25 -24.08 -5.89 22.37
CA GLY A 25 -23.80 -5.76 20.94
C GLY A 25 -22.32 -5.60 20.57
N LYS A 26 -21.39 -5.62 21.53
CA LYS A 26 -19.94 -5.48 21.23
C LYS A 26 -19.38 -6.76 20.64
N ILE A 27 -18.40 -6.63 19.73
CA ILE A 27 -17.68 -7.77 19.15
C ILE A 27 -16.92 -8.49 20.28
N ILE A 28 -17.17 -9.79 20.41
CA ILE A 28 -16.45 -10.68 21.33
C ILE A 28 -15.43 -11.53 20.56
N ASN A 29 -15.71 -11.82 19.29
CA ASN A 29 -14.78 -12.58 18.48
C ASN A 29 -13.57 -11.73 18.04
N ILE A 30 -12.42 -12.01 18.66
CA ILE A 30 -11.15 -11.33 18.40
C ILE A 30 -10.70 -11.49 16.94
N THR A 31 -10.97 -12.64 16.29
CA THR A 31 -10.59 -12.82 14.89
C THR A 31 -11.42 -11.94 13.96
N LEU A 32 -12.73 -11.83 14.24
CA LEU A 32 -13.61 -10.92 13.53
C LEU A 32 -13.21 -9.46 13.75
N GLU A 33 -12.92 -9.07 15.00
CA GLU A 33 -12.47 -7.71 15.32
C GLU A 33 -11.19 -7.33 14.56
N ARG A 34 -10.19 -8.22 14.54
CA ARG A 34 -8.95 -8.02 13.80
C ARG A 34 -9.20 -7.93 12.28
N LYS A 35 -10.12 -8.72 11.74
CA LYS A 35 -10.50 -8.68 10.33
C LYS A 35 -11.11 -7.33 9.97
N LEU A 36 -12.11 -6.88 10.74
CA LEU A 36 -12.76 -5.58 10.52
C LEU A 36 -11.78 -4.41 10.64
N LYS A 37 -10.87 -4.43 11.62
CA LYS A 37 -9.81 -3.40 11.74
C LYS A 37 -8.88 -3.37 10.53
N ARG A 38 -8.53 -4.53 9.96
CA ARG A 38 -7.70 -4.60 8.74
C ARG A 38 -8.46 -4.06 7.54
N GLU A 39 -9.72 -4.46 7.37
CA GLU A 39 -10.57 -3.98 6.28
C GLU A 39 -10.75 -2.46 6.34
N GLN A 40 -11.03 -1.90 7.52
CA GLN A 40 -11.13 -0.45 7.72
C GLN A 40 -9.82 0.27 7.34
N LYS A 41 -8.67 -0.22 7.80
CA LYS A 41 -7.37 0.35 7.44
C LYS A 41 -7.10 0.27 5.94
N THR A 42 -7.47 -0.83 5.28
CA THR A 42 -7.31 -0.96 3.83
C THR A 42 -8.18 0.04 3.08
N VAL A 43 -9.44 0.20 3.49
CA VAL A 43 -10.36 1.17 2.88
C VAL A 43 -9.85 2.61 3.10
N GLU A 44 -9.33 2.91 4.28
CA GLU A 44 -8.78 4.22 4.60
C GLU A 44 -7.53 4.52 3.75
N LYS A 45 -6.60 3.56 3.63
CA LYS A 45 -5.45 3.67 2.73
C LYS A 45 -5.87 3.88 1.28
N GLN A 46 -6.80 3.09 0.76
CA GLN A 46 -7.31 3.25 -0.60
C GLN A 46 -7.98 4.61 -0.82
N LYS A 47 -8.61 5.20 0.20
CA LYS A 47 -9.16 6.55 0.11
C LYS A 47 -8.04 7.59 0.06
N VAL A 48 -7.00 7.45 0.87
CA VAL A 48 -5.82 8.33 0.84
C VAL A 48 -5.10 8.21 -0.50
N ASP A 49 -4.82 7.00 -0.99
CA ASP A 49 -4.16 6.75 -2.28
C ASP A 49 -4.97 7.30 -3.47
N LYS A 50 -6.30 7.32 -3.37
CA LYS A 50 -7.18 7.96 -4.37
C LYS A 50 -7.23 9.49 -4.25
N LEU A 51 -7.00 10.03 -3.06
CA LEU A 51 -6.99 11.46 -2.77
C LEU A 51 -5.62 12.09 -3.02
N GLU A 52 -4.54 11.31 -2.95
CA GLU A 52 -3.23 11.64 -3.50
C GLU A 52 -3.40 11.80 -5.01
N ARG A 53 -3.73 13.03 -5.40
CA ARG A 53 -3.83 13.41 -6.81
C ARG A 53 -2.52 12.97 -7.46
N PRO A 54 -2.58 12.15 -8.52
CA PRO A 54 -1.37 11.71 -9.18
C PRO A 54 -0.60 12.96 -9.58
N ASN A 55 0.66 13.04 -9.12
CA ASN A 55 1.50 14.21 -9.31
C ASN A 55 1.49 14.56 -10.81
N ARG A 56 1.41 15.85 -11.16
CA ARG A 56 1.31 16.28 -12.58
C ARG A 56 2.44 15.68 -13.42
N ILE A 57 3.59 15.46 -12.79
CA ILE A 57 4.76 14.80 -13.34
C ILE A 57 4.49 13.31 -13.63
N THR A 58 3.89 12.56 -12.70
CA THR A 58 3.58 11.13 -12.91
C THR A 58 2.53 10.93 -14.00
N LEU A 59 1.48 11.76 -14.03
CA LEU A 59 0.49 11.76 -15.11
C LEU A 59 1.10 12.10 -16.48
N PHE A 60 2.07 13.02 -16.51
CA PHE A 60 2.77 13.35 -17.74
C PHE A 60 3.59 12.17 -18.26
N PHE A 61 4.35 11.50 -17.39
CA PHE A 61 5.11 10.32 -17.78
C PHE A 61 4.23 9.16 -18.25
N GLU A 62 3.11 8.91 -17.58
CA GLU A 62 2.14 7.89 -17.98
C GLU A 62 1.57 8.19 -19.37
N ARG A 63 1.18 9.45 -19.62
CA ARG A 63 0.66 9.91 -20.91
C ARG A 63 1.70 9.88 -22.03
N VAL A 64 2.97 10.18 -21.74
CA VAL A 64 4.05 10.12 -22.74
C VAL A 64 4.38 8.66 -23.09
N LYS A 65 4.26 7.74 -22.14
CA LYS A 65 4.50 6.31 -22.36
C LYS A 65 3.44 5.66 -23.25
N ASP A 66 2.17 6.01 -23.05
CA ASP A 66 1.02 5.48 -23.81
C ASP A 66 0.59 6.36 -24.99
N HIS A 67 1.45 7.30 -25.42
CA HIS A 67 1.11 8.16 -26.55
C HIS A 67 1.15 7.36 -27.87
N ASP A 68 0.07 7.42 -28.66
CA ASP A 68 -0.05 6.71 -29.95
C ASP A 68 0.99 7.13 -31.00
N ASN A 69 1.66 8.28 -30.80
CA ASN A 69 2.64 8.78 -31.75
C ASN A 69 4.01 8.11 -31.51
N LEU A 70 4.40 7.23 -32.43
CA LEU A 70 5.65 6.46 -32.39
C LEU A 70 6.89 7.34 -32.20
N ILE A 71 6.92 8.53 -32.81
CA ILE A 71 8.06 9.46 -32.73
C ILE A 71 8.30 9.91 -31.28
N ILE A 72 7.24 10.34 -30.59
CA ILE A 72 7.32 10.81 -29.20
C ILE A 72 7.79 9.68 -28.28
N ARG A 73 7.28 8.46 -28.52
CA ARG A 73 7.68 7.27 -27.76
C ARG A 73 9.16 6.93 -27.93
N TYR A 74 9.70 7.01 -29.16
CA TYR A 74 11.12 6.77 -29.41
C TYR A 74 12.02 7.84 -28.78
N VAL A 75 11.64 9.12 -28.89
CA VAL A 75 12.40 10.23 -28.29
C VAL A 75 12.43 10.09 -26.76
N ALA A 76 11.28 9.84 -26.12
CA ALA A 76 11.21 9.60 -24.68
C ALA A 76 12.08 8.42 -24.25
N ARG A 77 12.06 7.32 -25.01
CA ARG A 77 12.89 6.14 -24.74
C ARG A 77 14.38 6.42 -24.90
N PHE A 78 14.77 7.23 -25.88
CA PHE A 78 16.16 7.63 -26.11
C PHE A 78 16.69 8.43 -24.92
N PHE A 79 16.00 9.50 -24.52
CA PHE A 79 16.40 10.31 -23.36
C PHE A 79 16.42 9.50 -22.06
N TYR A 80 15.42 8.65 -21.85
CA TYR A 80 15.40 7.76 -20.69
C TYR A 80 16.61 6.81 -20.65
N SER A 81 16.96 6.20 -21.79
CA SER A 81 18.11 5.31 -21.87
C SER A 81 19.43 6.03 -21.56
N VAL A 82 19.64 7.21 -22.13
CA VAL A 82 20.84 8.02 -21.88
C VAL A 82 20.90 8.41 -20.40
N TRP A 83 19.77 8.85 -19.82
CA TRP A 83 19.70 9.25 -18.42
C TRP A 83 20.06 8.10 -17.46
N ILE A 84 19.54 6.89 -17.70
CA ILE A 84 19.87 5.71 -16.90
C ILE A 84 21.36 5.37 -16.97
N ILE A 85 21.99 5.49 -18.14
CA ILE A 85 23.43 5.24 -18.29
C ILE A 85 24.23 6.25 -17.44
N VAL A 86 23.86 7.53 -17.48
CA VAL A 86 24.52 8.57 -16.68
C VAL A 86 24.39 8.28 -15.18
N ILE A 87 23.20 7.92 -14.71
CA ILE A 87 22.98 7.54 -13.31
C ILE A 87 23.83 6.31 -12.95
N ALA A 88 23.84 5.27 -13.79
CA ALA A 88 24.59 4.06 -13.51
C ALA A 88 26.10 4.34 -13.34
N ILE A 89 26.67 5.15 -14.24
CA ILE A 89 28.08 5.56 -14.17
C ILE A 89 28.31 6.43 -12.92
N GLY A 90 27.45 7.42 -12.67
CA GLY A 90 27.55 8.30 -11.52
C GLY A 90 27.47 7.55 -10.19
N SER A 91 26.52 6.63 -10.05
CA SER A 91 26.37 5.78 -8.87
C SER A 91 27.57 4.85 -8.69
N PHE A 92 28.10 4.27 -9.77
CA PHE A 92 29.28 3.42 -9.70
C PHE A 92 30.51 4.19 -9.20
N LEU A 93 30.77 5.37 -9.76
CA LEU A 93 31.86 6.23 -9.32
C LEU A 93 31.66 6.72 -7.87
N ALA A 94 30.44 7.13 -7.50
CA ALA A 94 30.12 7.55 -6.14
C ALA A 94 30.38 6.44 -5.12
N LEU A 95 30.07 5.19 -5.45
CA LEU A 95 30.38 4.04 -4.59
C LEU A 95 31.88 3.79 -4.48
N LEU A 96 32.64 3.90 -5.56
CA LEU A 96 34.09 3.75 -5.52
C LEU A 96 34.74 4.81 -4.62
N PHE A 97 34.37 6.08 -4.78
CA PHE A 97 34.89 7.14 -3.93
C PHE A 97 34.43 7.02 -2.48
N GLY A 98 33.15 6.69 -2.26
CA GLY A 98 32.62 6.47 -0.92
C GLY A 98 33.30 5.31 -0.19
N TYR A 99 33.62 4.23 -0.91
CA TYR A 99 34.35 3.09 -0.36
C TYR A 99 35.82 3.42 -0.05
N ILE A 100 36.48 4.23 -0.88
CA ILE A 100 37.87 4.66 -0.63
C ILE A 100 37.96 5.69 0.51
N ALA A 101 36.92 6.49 0.70
CA ALA A 101 36.87 7.54 1.73
C ALA A 101 36.40 7.04 3.11
N ALA A 102 35.85 5.81 3.18
CA ALA A 102 35.40 5.16 4.42
C ALA A 102 36.53 4.34 5.06
#